data_AF-A0A932SZD3-F1
#
_entry.id   AF-A0A932SZD3-F1
#
_cell.length_a   1.000
_cell.length_b   1.000
_cell.length_c   1.000
_cell.angle_alpha   90.00
_cell.angle_beta   90.00
_cell.angle_gamma   90.00
#
_symmetry.space_group_name_H-M   'P 1'
#
loop_
_entity.id
_entity.type
_entity.pdbx_description
1 polymer ?
#
loop_
_entity_poly.entity_id
_entity_poly.type
_entity_poly.pdbx_seq_one_letter_code
_entity_poly.pdbx_strand_id
1 'polypeptide(L)'
;MADQNPKQAFLNSLLKTDPGISEQAFQEYQIMLEQKLSTAEKKFRRRRQWTKWMWIATVAVFIPGFAIATAAPPEIRPFGATFVVVGIVLFYLALLRLIIHVFFERYAFDSARNEYRDAMLLELTRKVDTLATQMARHLPQ
;
A
#
# COMPACT_ATOMS: atom_id res chain seq x y z
N MET A 1 14.08 30.18 -30.41
CA MET A 1 15.07 29.11 -30.22
C MET A 1 14.90 28.64 -28.78
N ALA A 2 14.10 27.60 -28.57
CA ALA A 2 13.67 27.16 -27.25
C ALA A 2 14.68 26.16 -26.69
N ASP A 3 15.14 26.41 -25.46
CA ASP A 3 15.96 25.51 -24.66
C ASP A 3 15.35 24.10 -24.65
N GLN A 4 15.95 23.18 -25.41
CA GLN A 4 15.67 21.77 -25.29
C GLN A 4 16.23 21.32 -23.94
N ASN A 5 15.34 21.22 -22.97
CA ASN A 5 15.65 20.77 -21.63
C ASN A 5 16.37 19.41 -21.72
N PRO A 6 17.67 19.31 -21.37
CA PRO A 6 18.49 18.12 -21.64
C PRO A 6 17.94 16.87 -20.95
N LYS A 7 17.17 17.06 -19.87
CA LYS A 7 16.41 16.01 -19.17
C LYS A 7 15.30 15.41 -20.04
N GLN A 8 14.62 16.21 -20.86
CA GLN A 8 13.61 15.73 -21.81
C GLN A 8 14.25 15.02 -23.00
N ALA A 9 15.38 15.51 -23.50
CA ALA A 9 16.14 14.83 -24.55
C ALA A 9 16.65 13.45 -24.08
N PHE A 10 17.12 13.37 -22.83
CA PHE A 10 17.55 12.13 -22.20
C PHE A 10 16.40 11.14 -21.95
N LEU A 11 15.24 11.62 -21.46
CA LEU A 11 14.03 10.81 -21.32
C LEU A 11 13.52 10.29 -22.67
N ASN A 12 13.52 11.13 -23.70
CA ASN A 12 13.17 10.74 -25.07
C ASN A 12 14.18 9.76 -25.68
N SER A 13 15.48 9.87 -25.36
CA SER A 13 16.48 8.90 -25.80
C SER A 13 16.34 7.57 -25.06
N LEU A 14 15.98 7.56 -23.77
CA LEU A 14 15.69 6.33 -23.03
C LEU A 14 14.45 5.63 -23.60
N LEU A 15 13.39 6.38 -23.92
CA LEU A 15 12.17 5.86 -24.56
C LEU A 15 12.42 5.31 -25.98
N LYS A 16 13.37 5.88 -26.72
CA LYS A 16 13.75 5.39 -28.07
C LYS A 16 14.68 4.18 -28.06
N THR A 17 15.40 3.95 -26.97
CA THR A 17 16.45 2.91 -26.89
C THR A 17 15.93 1.62 -26.27
N ASP A 18 14.67 1.56 -25.82
CA ASP A 18 14.09 0.32 -25.33
C ASP A 18 13.72 -0.57 -26.53
N PRO A 19 14.46 -1.65 -26.83
CA PRO A 19 14.14 -2.54 -27.94
C PRO A 19 12.73 -3.05 -27.68
N GLY A 20 11.79 -2.71 -28.57
CA GLY A 20 10.36 -2.90 -28.36
C GLY A 20 10.08 -4.21 -27.65
N ILE A 21 9.88 -4.12 -26.32
CA ILE A 21 9.57 -5.29 -25.48
C ILE A 21 8.43 -5.98 -26.19
N SER A 22 8.61 -7.26 -26.52
CA SER A 22 7.58 -8.03 -27.22
C SER A 22 6.26 -7.86 -26.47
N GLU A 23 5.17 -7.68 -27.20
CA GLU A 23 3.86 -7.42 -26.60
C GLU A 23 3.51 -8.49 -25.54
N GLN A 24 3.99 -9.71 -25.73
CA GLN A 24 3.95 -10.80 -24.76
C GLN A 24 4.74 -10.54 -23.47
N ALA A 25 6.02 -10.13 -23.55
CA ALA A 25 6.81 -9.85 -22.35
C ALA A 25 6.24 -8.67 -21.53
N PHE A 26 5.58 -7.72 -22.19
CA PHE A 26 4.89 -6.62 -21.52
C PHE A 26 3.59 -7.08 -20.84
N GLN A 27 2.79 -7.93 -21.50
CA GLN A 27 1.60 -8.54 -20.90
C GLN A 27 1.95 -9.41 -19.70
N GLU A 28 3.02 -10.21 -19.77
CA GLU A 28 3.52 -10.99 -18.64
C GLU A 28 3.94 -10.10 -17.47
N TYR A 29 4.62 -8.98 -17.76
CA TYR A 29 5.00 -8.00 -16.74
C TYR A 29 3.79 -7.34 -16.07
N GLN A 30 2.73 -7.01 -16.82
CA GLN A 30 1.48 -6.49 -16.27
C GLN A 30 0.77 -7.50 -15.37
N ILE A 31 0.63 -8.76 -15.81
CA ILE A 31 0.02 -9.82 -15.02
C ILE A 31 0.78 -10.02 -13.71
N MET A 32 2.13 -10.01 -13.77
CA MET A 32 2.98 -10.11 -12.59
C MET A 32 2.75 -8.93 -11.62
N LEU A 33 2.69 -7.70 -12.13
CA LEU A 33 2.41 -6.50 -11.33
C LEU A 33 1.02 -6.54 -10.69
N GLU A 34 0.00 -6.95 -11.44
CA GLU A 34 -1.37 -7.08 -10.94
C GLU A 34 -1.48 -8.16 -9.85
N GLN A 35 -0.78 -9.28 -10.02
CA GLN A 35 -0.68 -10.31 -8.99
C GLN A 35 0.04 -9.81 -7.73
N LYS A 36 1.15 -9.07 -7.89
CA LYS A 36 1.86 -8.45 -6.76
C LYS A 36 0.97 -7.45 -6.03
N LEU A 37 0.24 -6.61 -6.76
CA LEU A 37 -0.62 -5.58 -6.20
C LEU A 37 -1.84 -6.18 -5.50
N SER A 38 -2.51 -7.16 -6.11
CA SER A 38 -3.63 -7.87 -5.48
C SER A 38 -3.21 -8.67 -4.25
N THR A 39 -2.02 -9.28 -4.26
CA THR A 39 -1.46 -9.98 -3.10
C THR A 39 -1.12 -9.00 -1.98
N ALA A 40 -0.49 -7.87 -2.31
CA ALA A 40 -0.18 -6.80 -1.37
C ALA A 40 -1.46 -6.21 -0.76
N GLU A 41 -2.50 -5.98 -1.56
CA GLU A 41 -3.79 -5.45 -1.11
C GLU A 41 -4.52 -6.43 -0.17
N LYS A 42 -4.57 -7.73 -0.50
CA LYS A 42 -5.13 -8.77 0.39
C LYS A 42 -4.39 -8.81 1.71
N LYS A 43 -3.05 -8.74 1.68
CA LYS A 43 -2.20 -8.72 2.87
C LYS A 43 -2.44 -7.47 3.71
N PHE A 44 -2.58 -6.30 3.08
CA PHE A 44 -2.91 -5.04 3.74
C PHE A 44 -4.30 -5.09 4.39
N ARG A 45 -5.34 -5.56 3.69
CA ARG A 45 -6.69 -5.72 4.23
C ARG A 45 -6.72 -6.64 5.44
N ARG A 46 -6.04 -7.79 5.36
CA ARG A 46 -5.95 -8.75 6.48
C ARG A 46 -5.22 -8.16 7.69
N ARG A 47 -4.11 -7.46 7.47
CA ARG A 47 -3.33 -6.77 8.53
C ARG A 47 -4.12 -5.63 9.18
N ARG A 48 -4.90 -4.88 8.39
CA ARG A 48 -5.82 -3.85 8.89
C ARG A 48 -6.93 -4.45 9.75
N GLN A 49 -7.55 -5.54 9.32
CA GLN A 49 -8.55 -6.26 10.12
C GLN A 49 -7.96 -6.76 11.44
N TRP A 50 -6.77 -7.36 11.42
CA TRP A 50 -6.05 -7.79 12.63
C TRP A 50 -5.80 -6.63 13.59
N THR A 51 -5.38 -5.48 13.08
CA THR A 51 -5.16 -4.28 13.90
C THR A 51 -6.45 -3.82 14.57
N LYS A 52 -7.57 -3.80 13.84
CA LYS A 52 -8.90 -3.50 14.42
C LYS A 52 -9.29 -4.49 15.53
N TRP A 53 -9.14 -5.79 15.28
CA TRP A 53 -9.44 -6.82 16.27
C TRP A 53 -8.60 -6.69 17.55
N MET A 54 -7.33 -6.30 17.42
CA MET A 54 -6.45 -6.08 18.57
C MET A 54 -6.90 -4.89 19.42
N TRP A 55 -7.34 -3.80 18.79
CA TRP A 55 -7.94 -2.66 19.49
C TRP A 55 -9.26 -3.03 20.18
N ILE A 56 -10.12 -3.79 19.51
CA ILE A 56 -11.37 -4.29 20.11
C ILE A 56 -11.08 -5.15 21.33
N ALA A 57 -10.13 -6.08 21.25
CA ALA A 57 -9.74 -6.93 22.37
C ALA A 57 -9.18 -6.11 23.54
N THR A 58 -8.38 -5.08 23.26
CA THR A 58 -7.86 -4.17 24.28
C THR A 58 -9.00 -3.49 25.05
N VAL A 59 -9.96 -2.93 24.32
CA VAL A 59 -11.13 -2.25 24.93
C VAL A 59 -12.02 -3.25 25.69
N ALA A 60 -12.25 -4.43 25.12
CA ALA A 60 -13.08 -5.47 25.71
C ALA A 60 -12.51 -6.03 27.03
N VAL A 61 -11.19 -5.98 27.23
CA VAL A 61 -10.55 -6.38 28.49
C VAL A 61 -10.46 -5.22 29.46
N PHE A 62 -10.10 -4.03 28.96
CA PHE A 62 -9.84 -2.86 29.79
C PHE A 62 -11.12 -2.31 30.45
N ILE A 63 -12.22 -2.16 29.72
CA ILE A 63 -13.47 -1.57 30.25
C ILE A 63 -14.05 -2.43 31.40
N PRO A 64 -14.25 -3.76 31.23
CA PRO A 64 -14.77 -4.59 32.33
C PRO A 64 -13.79 -4.66 33.49
N GLY A 65 -12.49 -4.78 33.21
CA GLY A 65 -11.45 -4.77 34.26
C GLY A 65 -11.51 -3.50 35.12
N PHE A 66 -11.65 -2.35 34.48
CA PHE A 66 -11.76 -1.06 35.16
C PHE A 66 -13.05 -0.94 35.99
N ALA A 67 -14.19 -1.38 35.44
CA ALA A 67 -15.46 -1.41 36.16
C ALA A 67 -15.39 -2.30 37.41
N ILE A 68 -14.78 -3.49 37.29
CA ILE A 68 -14.59 -4.41 38.42
C ILE A 68 -13.64 -3.82 39.45
N ALA A 69 -12.53 -3.21 39.03
CA ALA A 69 -11.55 -2.62 39.96
C ALA A 69 -12.14 -1.48 40.80
N THR A 70 -13.10 -0.72 40.26
CA THR A 70 -13.63 0.51 40.88
C THR A 70 -14.95 0.32 41.62
N ALA A 71 -15.87 -0.48 41.09
CA ALA A 71 -17.23 -0.60 41.62
C ALA A 71 -17.51 -1.92 42.34
N ALA A 72 -16.64 -2.92 42.23
CA ALA A 72 -16.90 -4.24 42.77
C ALA A 72 -16.52 -4.37 44.26
N PRO A 73 -17.07 -5.37 44.98
CA PRO A 73 -16.66 -5.74 46.33
C PRO A 73 -15.14 -5.97 46.44
N PRO A 74 -14.52 -5.65 47.60
CA PRO A 74 -13.07 -5.69 47.78
C PRO A 74 -12.43 -7.06 47.48
N GLU A 75 -13.18 -8.14 47.65
CA GLU A 75 -12.77 -9.52 47.34
C GLU A 75 -12.45 -9.74 45.85
N ILE A 76 -13.14 -9.03 44.95
CA ILE A 76 -12.98 -9.21 43.50
C ILE A 76 -12.27 -8.05 42.79
N ARG A 77 -12.03 -6.93 43.47
CA ARG A 77 -11.18 -5.83 42.98
C ARG A 77 -9.79 -6.26 42.45
N PRO A 78 -9.03 -7.18 43.09
CA PRO A 78 -7.72 -7.58 42.56
C PRO A 78 -7.81 -8.28 41.20
N PHE A 79 -8.91 -8.98 40.90
CA PHE A 79 -9.14 -9.53 39.57
C PHE A 79 -9.34 -8.41 38.54
N GLY A 80 -10.15 -7.39 38.88
CA GLY A 80 -10.32 -6.20 38.04
C GLY A 80 -8.99 -5.48 37.77
N ALA A 81 -8.16 -5.29 38.79
CA ALA A 81 -6.84 -4.68 38.64
C ALA A 81 -5.93 -5.48 37.68
N THR A 82 -5.95 -6.81 37.77
CA THR A 82 -5.21 -7.68 36.85
C THR A 82 -5.68 -7.49 35.40
N PHE A 83 -6.99 -7.44 35.15
CA PHE A 83 -7.53 -7.17 33.82
C PHE A 83 -7.14 -5.79 33.29
N VAL A 84 -7.11 -4.76 34.14
CA VAL A 84 -6.62 -3.42 33.76
C VAL A 84 -5.15 -3.47 33.35
N VAL A 85 -4.29 -4.13 34.13
CA VAL A 85 -2.86 -4.29 33.80
C VAL A 85 -2.68 -5.02 32.46
N VAL A 86 -3.41 -6.12 32.24
CA VAL A 86 -3.40 -6.85 30.97
C VAL A 86 -3.87 -5.95 29.83
N GLY A 87 -4.93 -5.17 30.04
CA GLY A 87 -5.43 -4.18 29.07
C GLY A 87 -4.39 -3.12 28.71
N ILE A 88 -3.62 -2.63 29.69
CA ILE A 88 -2.52 -1.68 29.45
C ILE A 88 -1.42 -2.31 28.59
N VAL A 89 -1.02 -3.54 28.89
CA VAL A 89 -0.02 -4.27 28.08
C VAL A 89 -0.52 -4.44 26.65
N LEU A 90 -1.77 -4.87 26.47
CA LEU A 90 -2.39 -5.00 25.15
C LEU A 90 -2.46 -3.66 24.41
N PHE A 91 -2.73 -2.56 25.12
CA PHE A 91 -2.73 -1.22 24.56
C PHE A 91 -1.35 -0.83 24.01
N TYR A 92 -0.27 -1.05 24.76
CA TYR A 92 1.08 -0.79 24.27
C TYR A 92 1.44 -1.64 23.06
N LEU A 93 1.04 -2.91 23.05
CA LEU A 93 1.21 -3.78 21.87
C LEU A 93 0.39 -3.27 20.67
N ALA A 94 -0.82 -2.76 20.90
CA ALA A 94 -1.67 -2.15 19.87
C ALA A 94 -1.07 -0.86 19.31
N LEU A 95 -0.45 -0.06 20.17
CA LEU A 95 0.27 1.14 19.77
C LEU A 95 1.50 0.80 18.93
N LEU A 96 2.32 -0.16 19.37
CA LEU A 96 3.49 -0.63 18.62
C LEU A 96 3.08 -1.16 17.25
N ARG A 97 2.00 -1.94 17.19
CA ARG A 97 1.42 -2.46 15.94
C ARG A 97 0.96 -1.33 15.03
N LEU A 98 0.31 -0.30 15.58
CA LEU A 98 -0.13 0.88 14.83
C LEU A 98 1.06 1.60 14.20
N ILE A 99 2.14 1.81 14.96
CA ILE A 99 3.37 2.44 14.48
C ILE A 99 3.97 1.61 13.33
N ILE A 100 4.10 0.30 13.49
CA ILE A 100 4.60 -0.59 12.44
C ILE A 100 3.72 -0.51 11.18
N HIS A 101 2.39 -0.49 11.36
CA HIS A 101 1.45 -0.37 10.24
C HIS A 101 1.62 0.95 9.47
N VAL A 102 1.71 2.07 10.20
CA VAL A 102 1.83 3.41 9.61
C VAL A 102 3.16 3.61 8.90
N PHE A 103 4.27 3.16 9.49
CA PHE A 103 5.61 3.43 8.97
C PHE A 103 6.12 2.37 7.99
N PHE A 104 5.85 1.08 8.22
CA PHE A 104 6.40 0.02 7.36
C PHE A 104 5.38 -0.50 6.35
N GLU A 105 4.13 -0.73 6.76
CA GLU A 105 3.15 -1.38 5.89
C GLU A 105 2.54 -0.42 4.85
N ARG A 106 2.34 0.84 5.23
CA ARG A 106 1.84 1.87 4.30
C ARG A 106 2.84 2.17 3.19
N TYR A 107 4.12 2.27 3.53
CA TYR A 107 5.20 2.51 2.56
C TYR A 107 5.30 1.39 1.51
N ALA A 108 5.19 0.12 1.92
CA ALA A 108 5.25 -1.00 1.00
C ALA A 108 4.07 -1.02 0.00
N PHE A 109 2.86 -0.66 0.47
CA PHE A 109 1.69 -0.57 -0.39
C PHE A 109 1.77 0.62 -1.35
N ASP A 110 2.18 1.80 -0.86
CA ASP A 110 2.34 2.99 -1.69
C ASP A 110 3.45 2.81 -2.74
N SER A 111 4.54 2.13 -2.41
CA SER A 111 5.59 1.76 -3.37
C SER A 111 5.07 0.85 -4.48
N ALA A 112 4.37 -0.23 -4.14
CA ALA A 112 3.81 -1.16 -5.14
C ALA A 112 2.75 -0.49 -6.03
N ARG A 113 1.99 0.45 -5.46
CA ARG A 113 1.00 1.25 -6.21
C ARG A 113 1.66 2.23 -7.17
N ASN A 114 2.74 2.88 -6.75
CA ASN A 114 3.50 3.77 -7.63
C ASN A 114 4.13 3.01 -8.80
N GLU A 115 4.68 1.82 -8.54
CA GLU A 115 5.27 0.95 -9.57
C GLU A 115 4.24 0.52 -10.63
N TYR A 116 3.02 0.15 -10.21
CA TYR A 116 1.92 -0.14 -11.14
C TYR A 116 1.48 1.09 -11.94
N ARG A 117 1.43 2.27 -11.30
CA ARG A 117 1.04 3.52 -11.95
C ARG A 117 2.07 3.94 -13.01
N ASP A 118 3.35 3.77 -12.73
CA ASP A 118 4.42 4.05 -13.69
C ASP A 118 4.36 3.10 -14.89
N ALA A 119 4.09 1.81 -14.66
CA ALA A 119 3.89 0.83 -15.73
C ALA A 119 2.68 1.18 -16.63
N MET A 120 1.57 1.64 -16.04
CA MET A 120 0.38 2.07 -16.77
C MET A 120 0.63 3.32 -17.63
N LEU A 121 1.39 4.29 -17.11
CA LEU A 121 1.78 5.50 -17.84
C LEU A 121 2.69 5.16 -19.04
N LEU A 122 3.57 4.19 -18.89
CA LEU A 122 4.42 3.71 -19.98
C LEU A 122 3.58 3.06 -21.10
N GLU A 123 2.56 2.26 -20.76
CA GLU A 123 1.62 1.69 -21.73
C GLU A 123 0.84 2.78 -22.49
N LEU A 124 0.29 3.76 -21.77
CA LEU A 124 -0.42 4.89 -22.34
C LEU A 124 0.46 5.67 -23.33
N THR A 125 1.72 5.91 -22.95
CA THR A 125 2.69 6.59 -23.81
C THR A 125 2.92 5.78 -25.08
N ARG A 126 3.13 4.46 -24.97
CA ARG A 126 3.36 3.56 -26.11
C ARG A 126 2.16 3.50 -27.05
N LYS A 127 0.93 3.50 -26.53
CA LYS A 127 -0.31 3.55 -27.33
C LYS A 127 -0.51 4.89 -28.03
N VAL A 128 -0.14 5.99 -27.38
CA VAL A 128 -0.18 7.32 -28.02
C VAL A 128 0.85 7.41 -29.14
N ASP A 129 2.06 6.88 -28.93
CA ASP A 129 3.11 6.87 -29.96
C ASP A 129 2.73 6.00 -31.17
N THR A 130 2.11 4.84 -30.95
CA THR A 130 1.62 3.98 -32.05
C THR A 130 0.48 4.66 -32.82
N LEU A 131 -0.45 5.32 -32.13
CA LEU A 131 -1.52 6.11 -32.75
C LEU A 131 -0.97 7.33 -33.51
N ALA A 132 -0.01 8.05 -32.94
CA ALA A 132 0.65 9.19 -33.58
C ALA A 132 1.42 8.75 -34.84
N THR A 133 2.08 7.59 -34.79
CA THR A 133 2.79 7.02 -35.95
C THR A 133 1.80 6.57 -37.04
N GLN A 134 0.65 6.02 -36.67
CA GLN A 134 -0.41 5.67 -37.63
C GLN A 134 -1.04 6.92 -38.26
N MET A 135 -1.30 7.96 -37.47
CA MET A 135 -1.80 9.25 -37.98
C MET A 135 -0.78 9.94 -38.88
N ALA A 136 0.51 9.90 -38.56
CA ALA A 136 1.58 10.44 -39.40
C ALA A 136 1.70 9.72 -40.75
N ARG A 137 1.35 8.44 -40.84
CA ARG A 137 1.27 7.69 -42.11
C ARG A 137 0.03 8.00 -42.94
N HIS A 138 -1.00 8.59 -42.35
CA HIS A 138 -2.26 8.91 -43.01
C HIS A 138 -2.46 10.40 -43.32
N LEU A 139 -1.46 11.25 -43.01
CA LEU A 139 -1.42 12.62 -43.50
C LEU A 139 -0.99 12.61 -44.98
N PRO A 140 -1.87 12.98 -45.94
CA PRO A 140 -1.45 13.19 -47.32
C PRO A 140 -0.46 14.36 -47.36
N GLN A 141 0.63 14.18 -48.13
CA GLN A 141 1.60 15.24 -48.42
C GLN A 141 0.94 16.41 -49.17
#